data_AF-A0A1G3AC49-F1
#
_entry.id   AF-A0A1G3AC49-F1
#
_cell.length_a   1.000
_cell.length_b   1.000
_cell.length_c   1.000
_cell.angle_alpha   90.00
_cell.angle_beta   90.00
_cell.angle_gamma   90.00
#
_symmetry.space_group_name_H-M   'P 1'
#
loop_
_entity.id
_entity.type
_entity.pdbx_description
1 polymer ?
#
loop_
_entity_poly.entity_id
_entity_poly.type
_entity_poly.pdbx_seq_one_letter_code
_entity_poly.pdbx_strand_id
1 'polypeptide(L)' 'MGCFERTVAFIQESVADLSDEDIVLQPPGMPNHAAWTLGHVIHSCQAMAGELGVAPWLPSDWESQFGVFL' A
#
# COMPACT_ATOMS: atom_id res chain seq x y z
N MET A 1 -0.35 -19.53 -12.25
CA MET A 1 -0.31 -18.26 -11.50
C MET A 1 0.94 -17.50 -11.91
N GLY A 2 0.82 -16.29 -12.43
CA GLY A 2 1.94 -15.41 -12.77
C GLY A 2 2.52 -14.73 -11.53
N CYS A 3 3.53 -13.88 -11.74
CA CYS A 3 4.16 -13.12 -10.65
C CYS A 3 3.17 -12.11 -10.03
N PHE A 4 2.41 -11.40 -10.86
CA PHE A 4 1.42 -10.43 -10.41
C PHE A 4 0.36 -11.07 -9.51
N GLU A 5 -0.27 -12.17 -9.92
CA GLU A 5 -1.31 -12.80 -9.10
C GLU A 5 -0.76 -13.36 -7.79
N ARG A 6 0.49 -13.86 -7.79
CA ARG A 6 1.18 -14.27 -6.55
C ARG A 6 1.41 -13.13 -5.60
N THR A 7 1.88 -11.98 -6.09
CA THR A 7 2.14 -10.81 -5.25
C THR A 7 0.84 -10.25 -4.67
N VAL A 8 -0.22 -10.16 -5.46
CA VAL A 8 -1.53 -9.69 -4.98
C VAL A 8 -2.08 -10.64 -3.91
N ALA A 9 -2.06 -11.96 -4.17
CA ALA A 9 -2.52 -12.95 -3.19
C ALA A 9 -1.74 -12.86 -1.87
N PHE A 10 -0.41 -12.74 -1.94
CA PHE A 10 0.43 -12.59 -0.76
C PHE A 10 0.10 -11.34 0.06
N ILE A 11 -0.10 -10.19 -0.60
CA ILE A 11 -0.46 -8.95 0.09
C ILE A 11 -1.84 -9.07 0.75
N GLN A 12 -2.81 -9.67 0.06
CA GLN A 12 -4.14 -9.90 0.61
C GLN A 12 -4.11 -10.85 1.82
N GLU A 13 -3.40 -11.97 1.72
CA GLU A 13 -3.23 -12.92 2.82
C GLU A 13 -2.53 -12.29 4.03
N SER A 14 -1.60 -11.36 3.82
CA SER A 14 -0.84 -10.69 4.88
C SER A 14 -1.68 -9.75 5.77
N VAL A 15 -2.90 -9.39 5.33
CA VAL A 15 -3.82 -8.53 6.08
C VAL A 15 -5.18 -9.18 6.30
N ALA A 16 -5.33 -10.46 5.92
CA ALA A 16 -6.62 -11.14 5.89
C ALA A 16 -7.22 -11.40 7.28
N ASP A 17 -6.40 -11.38 8.32
CA ASP A 17 -6.77 -11.57 9.72
C ASP A 17 -6.99 -10.26 10.49
N LEU A 18 -6.77 -9.11 9.84
CA LEU A 18 -6.97 -7.79 10.44
C LEU A 18 -8.38 -7.26 10.18
N SER A 19 -9.01 -6.70 11.21
CA SER A 19 -10.21 -5.88 11.03
C SER A 19 -9.85 -4.49 10.48
N ASP A 20 -10.85 -3.75 10.02
CA ASP A 20 -10.68 -2.34 9.62
C ASP A 20 -10.19 -1.46 10.78
N GLU A 21 -10.50 -1.83 12.02
CA GLU A 21 -10.03 -1.15 13.22
C GLU A 21 -8.55 -1.51 13.50
N ASP A 22 -8.17 -2.77 13.33
CA ASP A 22 -6.82 -3.25 13.59
C ASP A 22 -5.81 -2.80 12.54
N ILE A 23 -6.23 -2.70 11.26
CA ILE A 23 -5.35 -2.34 10.15
C ILE A 23 -4.80 -0.90 10.26
N VAL A 24 -5.46 -0.05 11.05
CA VAL A 24 -5.02 1.32 11.35
C VAL A 24 -4.28 1.45 12.69
N LEU A 25 -4.19 0.38 13.49
CA LEU A 25 -3.39 0.40 14.72
C LEU A 25 -1.90 0.36 14.37
N GLN A 26 -1.12 1.20 15.07
CA GLN A 26 0.34 1.21 14.98
C GLN A 26 0.94 0.56 16.24
N PRO A 27 1.40 -0.71 16.16
CA PRO A 27 2.00 -1.39 17.30
C PRO A 27 3.26 -0.66 17.81
N PRO A 28 3.56 -0.75 19.11
CA PRO A 28 4.78 -0.14 19.66
C PRO A 28 6.04 -0.62 18.93
N GLY A 29 6.86 0.35 18.48
CA GLY A 29 8.11 0.07 17.78
C GLY A 29 7.97 -0.15 16.26
N MET A 30 6.76 -0.15 15.71
CA MET A 30 6.55 -0.16 14.26
C MET A 30 6.50 1.27 13.72
N PRO A 31 7.17 1.57 12.59
CA PRO A 31 7.17 2.91 12.02
C PRO A 31 5.82 3.30 11.42
N ASN A 32 5.06 2.31 10.94
CA ASN A 32 3.79 2.52 10.25
C ASN A 32 2.79 1.40 10.58
N HIS A 33 1.49 1.70 10.50
CA HIS A 33 0.42 0.69 10.58
C HIS A 33 0.24 -0.05 9.23
N ALA A 34 -0.54 -1.14 9.26
CA ALA A 34 -0.73 -2.01 8.09
C ALA A 34 -1.40 -1.28 6.92
N ALA A 35 -2.42 -0.45 7.19
CA ALA A 35 -3.12 0.31 6.14
C ALA A 35 -2.18 1.30 5.44
N TRP A 36 -1.27 1.94 6.19
CA TRP A 36 -0.27 2.81 5.60
C TRP A 36 0.65 2.04 4.66
N THR A 37 1.14 0.87 5.11
CA THR A 37 2.02 0.02 4.30
C THR A 37 1.35 -0.42 3.00
N LEU A 38 0.09 -0.86 3.06
CA LEU A 38 -0.68 -1.24 1.89
C LEU A 38 -0.88 -0.05 0.93
N GLY A 39 -1.27 1.10 1.47
CA GLY A 39 -1.41 2.33 0.69
C GLY A 39 -0.09 2.76 0.04
N HIS A 40 1.04 2.60 0.74
CA HIS A 40 2.37 2.94 0.23
C HIS A 40 2.79 2.05 -0.94
N VAL A 41 2.50 0.75 -0.87
CA VAL A 41 2.75 -0.17 -2.00
C VAL A 41 1.92 0.24 -3.22
N ILE A 42 0.63 0.54 -3.03
CA ILE A 42 -0.27 0.97 -4.10
C ILE A 42 0.21 2.28 -4.73
N HIS A 43 0.56 3.26 -3.90
CA HIS A 43 1.12 4.54 -4.34
C HIS A 43 2.43 4.34 -5.13
N SER A 44 3.32 3.49 -4.64
CA SER A 44 4.60 3.19 -5.30
C SER A 44 4.41 2.55 -6.67
N CYS A 45 3.40 1.69 -6.84
CA CYS A 45 3.06 1.15 -8.16
C CYS A 45 2.64 2.26 -9.13
N GLN A 46 1.86 3.25 -8.68
CA GLN A 46 1.55 4.41 -9.50
C GLN A 46 2.79 5.24 -9.83
N ALA A 47 3.61 5.57 -8.83
CA ALA A 47 4.82 6.35 -9.03
C ALA A 47 5.73 5.69 -10.10
N MET A 48 5.96 4.38 -9.99
CA MET A 48 6.77 3.63 -10.95
C MET A 48 6.15 3.57 -12.35
N ALA A 49 4.83 3.47 -12.46
CA ALA A 49 4.15 3.51 -13.75
C ALA A 49 4.22 4.91 -14.38
N GLY A 50 4.22 5.97 -13.56
CA GLY A 50 4.41 7.36 -13.98
C GLY A 50 5.77 7.57 -14.65
N GLU A 51 6.83 6.95 -14.15
CA GLU A 51 8.16 6.94 -14.79
C GLU A 51 8.15 6.32 -16.20
N LEU A 52 7.14 5.50 -16.50
CA LEU A 52 6.90 4.88 -17.81
C LEU A 52 5.87 5.65 -18.66
N GLY A 53 5.40 6.81 -18.20
CA GLY A 53 4.44 7.67 -18.89
C GLY A 53 2.97 7.28 -18.70
N VAL A 54 2.65 6.40 -17.75
CA VAL A 54 1.26 6.05 -17.42
C VAL A 54 0.61 7.20 -16.65
N ALA A 55 -0.61 7.57 -17.03
CA ALA A 55 -1.38 8.60 -16.34
C ALA A 55 -1.75 8.16 -14.92
N PRO A 56 -1.80 9.09 -13.93
CA PRO A 56 -2.18 8.76 -12.57
C PRO A 56 -3.63 8.24 -12.50
N TRP A 57 -3.87 7.27 -11.63
CA TRP A 57 -5.18 6.64 -11.39
C TRP A 57 -5.66 6.73 -9.94
N LEU A 58 -4.78 7.13 -9.01
CA LEU A 58 -5.09 7.35 -7.61
C LEU A 58 -5.57 8.78 -7.38
N PRO A 59 -6.40 9.01 -6.35
CA PRO A 59 -6.74 10.34 -5.87
C PRO A 59 -5.51 11.23 -5.62
N SER A 60 -5.66 12.54 -5.82
CA SER A 60 -4.54 13.49 -5.70
C SER A 60 -3.99 13.63 -4.28
N ASP A 61 -4.76 13.28 -3.26
CA ASP A 61 -4.36 13.33 -1.86
C ASP A 61 -3.65 12.06 -1.38
N TRP A 62 -3.60 11.01 -2.20
CA TRP A 62 -3.00 9.72 -1.84
C TRP A 62 -1.52 9.82 -1.49
N GLU A 63 -0.78 10.68 -2.19
CA GLU A 63 0.64 10.96 -1.93
C GLU A 63 0.83 11.50 -0.51
N SER A 64 -0.04 12.41 -0.05
CA SER A 64 0.06 13.00 1.28
C SER A 64 -0.19 12.00 2.41
N GLN A 65 -0.96 10.94 2.13
CA GLN A 65 -1.32 9.91 3.11
C GLN A 65 -0.30 8.76 3.11
N PHE A 66 0.25 8.39 1.95
CA PHE A 66 0.99 7.13 1.78
C PHE A 66 2.34 7.28 1.05
N GLY A 67 2.71 8.48 0.58
CA GLY A 67 3.93 8.71 -0.20
C GLY A 67 5.18 9.00 0.63
N VAL A 68 5.04 9.26 1.93
CA VAL A 68 6.11 9.79 2.78
C VAL A 68 6.58 8.74 3.79
N PHE A 69 7.88 8.45 3.86
CA PHE A 69 8.42 7.65 4.97
C PHE A 69 8.25 8.42 6.28
N LEU A 70 7.42 7.90 7.19
CA LEU A 70 7.32 8.32 8.59
C LEU A 70 8.37 7.60 9.45
#